data_AF-A0A3M8EJV1-F1
#
_entry.id   AF-A0A3M8EJV1-F1
#
_cell.length_a   1.000
_cell.length_b   1.000
_cell.length_c   1.000
_cell.angle_alpha   90.00
_cell.angle_beta   90.00
_cell.angle_gamma   90.00
#
_symmetry.space_group_name_H-M   'P 1'
#
loop_
_entity.id
_entity.type
_entity.pdbx_description
1 polymer ?
#
loop_
_entity_poly.entity_id
_entity_poly.type
_entity_poly.pdbx_seq_one_letter_code
_entity_poly.pdbx_strand_id
1 'polypeptide(L)' 'MAKNKENIHSFKKGFGLIPYKDIRRAKDEIMEALGISARSQWYQRLYGNIIPNVEEKEAIEKIFSKYKVKQSDIWGS' A
#
# COMPACT_ATOMS: atom_id res chain seq x y z
N MET A 1 -7.55 25.69 5.63
CA MET A 1 -6.95 24.49 5.02
C MET A 1 -6.58 23.54 6.15
N ALA A 2 -7.32 22.44 6.31
CA ALA A 2 -7.05 21.49 7.39
C ALA A 2 -5.67 20.85 7.14
N LYS A 3 -4.80 20.85 8.16
CA LYS A 3 -3.55 20.07 8.13
C LYS A 3 -3.96 18.63 7.89
N ASN A 4 -3.66 18.09 6.70
CA ASN A 4 -3.84 16.67 6.43
C ASN A 4 -3.04 15.91 7.49
N LYS A 5 -3.75 15.23 8.39
CA LYS A 5 -3.16 14.32 9.35
C LYS A 5 -2.53 13.21 8.50
N GLU A 6 -1.20 13.20 8.42
CA GLU A 6 -0.48 12.19 7.66
C GLU A 6 -0.93 10.81 8.14
N ASN A 7 -1.51 10.03 7.23
CA ASN A 7 -1.95 8.69 7.59
C ASN A 7 -0.76 7.74 7.49
N ILE A 8 -0.13 7.48 8.63
CA ILE A 8 1.05 6.60 8.73
C ILE A 8 0.76 5.15 8.28
N HIS A 9 -0.52 4.76 8.19
CA HIS A 9 -0.95 3.44 7.75
C HIS A 9 -1.33 3.40 6.26
N SER A 10 -1.43 4.56 5.61
CA SER A 10 -1.60 4.63 4.15
C SER A 10 -0.33 4.17 3.48
N PHE A 11 -0.45 3.40 2.40
CA PHE A 11 0.66 3.12 1.48
C PHE A 11 0.43 3.71 0.09
N LYS A 12 -0.50 4.67 -0.03
CA LYS A 12 -0.81 5.36 -1.29
C LYS A 12 0.42 6.02 -1.88
N LYS A 13 1.28 6.62 -1.05
CA LYS A 13 2.54 7.24 -1.48
C LYS A 13 3.44 6.21 -2.16
N GLY A 14 3.72 5.09 -1.49
CA GLY A 14 4.51 3.99 -2.05
C GLY A 14 3.93 3.46 -3.34
N PHE A 15 2.61 3.26 -3.38
CA PHE A 15 1.91 2.78 -4.57
C PHE A 15 2.04 3.72 -5.77
N GLY A 16 2.07 5.04 -5.52
CA GLY A 16 2.30 6.05 -6.55
C GLY A 16 3.73 6.10 -7.10
N LEU A 17 4.70 5.49 -6.41
CA LEU A 17 6.10 5.39 -6.87
C LEU A 17 6.34 4.16 -7.77
N ILE A 18 5.37 3.24 -7.85
CA ILE A 18 5.47 2.09 -8.74
C ILE A 18 5.33 2.56 -10.20
N PRO A 19 6.18 2.07 -11.12
CA PRO A 19 6.02 2.37 -12.55
C PRO A 19 4.63 2.01 -13.06
N TYR A 20 4.02 2.88 -13.89
CA TYR A 20 2.65 2.69 -14.38
C TYR A 20 2.38 1.32 -15.01
N LYS A 21 3.37 0.78 -15.74
CA LYS A 21 3.32 -0.56 -16.34
C LYS A 21 3.12 -1.71 -15.34
N ASP A 22 3.53 -1.49 -14.09
CA ASP A 22 3.60 -2.49 -13.03
C ASP A 22 2.50 -2.28 -11.96
N ILE A 23 1.86 -1.10 -11.93
CA ILE A 23 0.82 -0.74 -10.95
C ILE A 23 -0.29 -1.79 -10.83
N ARG A 24 -0.77 -2.33 -11.96
CA ARG A 24 -1.83 -3.34 -11.96
C ARG A 24 -1.36 -4.63 -11.31
N ARG A 25 -0.16 -5.11 -11.67
CA ARG A 25 0.43 -6.34 -11.11
C ARG A 25 0.72 -6.17 -9.62
N ALA A 26 1.27 -5.03 -9.22
CA ALA A 26 1.56 -4.72 -7.82
C ALA A 26 0.29 -4.73 -6.97
N LYS A 27 -0.81 -4.13 -7.49
CA LYS A 27 -2.10 -4.18 -6.80
C LYS A 27 -2.60 -5.61 -6.65
N ASP A 28 -2.56 -6.40 -7.73
CA ASP A 28 -3.06 -7.77 -7.72
C ASP A 28 -2.23 -8.64 -6.74
N GLU A 29 -0.89 -8.52 -6.74
CA GLU A 29 0.00 -9.19 -5.79
C GLU A 29 -0.29 -8.79 -4.33
N ILE A 30 -0.51 -7.51 -4.05
CA ILE A 30 -0.83 -7.04 -2.69
C ILE A 30 -2.20 -7.57 -2.27
N MET A 31 -3.18 -7.54 -3.16
CA MET A 31 -4.52 -8.05 -2.87
C MET A 31 -4.49 -9.56 -2.57
N GLU A 32 -3.72 -10.32 -3.34
CA GLU A 32 -3.51 -11.75 -3.12
C GLU A 32 -2.81 -12.03 -1.78
N ALA A 33 -1.73 -11.30 -1.47
CA ALA A 33 -1.00 -11.46 -0.22
C ALA A 33 -1.82 -11.12 1.03
N LEU A 34 -2.79 -10.21 0.90
CA LEU A 34 -3.71 -9.82 1.96
C LEU A 34 -4.99 -10.68 1.98
N GLY A 35 -5.15 -11.60 1.05
CA GLY A 35 -6.36 -12.43 0.93
C GLY A 35 -7.63 -11.65 0.61
N ILE A 36 -7.52 -10.50 -0.06
CA ILE A 36 -8.65 -9.63 -0.38
C ILE A 36 -9.00 -9.64 -1.86
N SER A 37 -10.30 -9.60 -2.16
CA SER A 37 -10.82 -9.54 -3.53
C SER A 37 -11.66 -8.29 -3.80
N ALA A 38 -12.21 -7.67 -2.75
CA ALA A 38 -13.11 -6.54 -2.89
C ALA A 38 -12.35 -5.21 -3.07
N ARG A 39 -12.81 -4.40 -4.02
CA ARG A 39 -12.26 -3.06 -4.28
C ARG A 39 -12.38 -2.11 -3.09
N SER A 40 -13.44 -2.25 -2.30
CA SER A 40 -13.63 -1.47 -1.06
C SER A 40 -12.53 -1.76 -0.03
N GLN A 41 -12.20 -3.05 0.18
CA GLN A 41 -11.16 -3.48 1.10
C GLN A 41 -9.77 -2.98 0.67
N TRP A 42 -9.51 -2.95 -0.64
CA TRP A 42 -8.30 -2.34 -1.20
C TRP A 42 -8.19 -0.87 -0.82
N TYR A 43 -9.22 -0.06 -1.08
CA TYR A 43 -9.17 1.38 -0.79
C TYR A 43 -9.10 1.68 0.71
N GLN A 44 -9.76 0.88 1.55
CA GLN A 44 -9.65 1.03 3.00
C GLN A 44 -8.20 0.90 3.48
N ARG A 45 -7.43 -0.05 2.93
CA ARG A 45 -6.02 -0.22 3.27
C ARG A 45 -5.12 0.79 2.57
N LEU A 46 -5.34 1.06 1.28
CA LEU A 46 -4.56 2.02 0.51
C LEU A 46 -4.52 3.41 1.16
N TYR A 47 -5.67 3.87 1.66
CA TYR A 47 -5.80 5.16 2.34
C TYR A 47 -5.54 5.09 3.86
N GLY A 48 -5.16 3.93 4.40
CA GLY A 48 -4.87 3.74 5.82
C GLY A 48 -6.09 3.84 6.74
N ASN A 49 -7.29 3.60 6.24
CA ASN A 49 -8.51 3.49 7.07
C ASN A 49 -8.51 2.20 7.91
N ILE A 50 -7.76 1.19 7.47
CA ILE A 50 -7.46 -0.03 8.22
C ILE A 50 -6.00 0.02 8.64
N ILE A 51 -5.75 -0.25 9.93
CA ILE A 51 -4.40 -0.44 10.46
C ILE A 51 -3.95 -1.84 10.07
N PRO A 52 -2.90 -2.00 9.25
CA PRO A 52 -2.41 -3.32 8.90
C PRO A 52 -1.72 -4.00 10.10
N ASN A 53 -1.88 -5.31 10.19
CA ASN A 53 -1.11 -6.12 11.15
C ASN A 53 0.37 -6.16 10.77
N VAL A 54 1.23 -6.63 11.68
CA VAL A 54 2.69 -6.74 11.44
C VAL A 54 2.98 -7.61 10.22
N GLU A 55 2.31 -8.76 10.08
CA GLU A 55 2.48 -9.66 8.94
C GLU A 55 1.99 -9.04 7.61
N GLU A 56 0.84 -8.34 7.62
CA GLU A 56 0.33 -7.63 6.44
C GLU A 56 1.31 -6.53 6.00
N LYS A 57 1.88 -5.82 6.98
CA LYS A 57 2.88 -4.77 6.76
C LYS A 57 4.12 -5.34 6.07
N GLU A 58 4.67 -6.43 6.61
CA GLU A 58 5.84 -7.10 6.04
C GLU A 58 5.56 -7.65 4.63
N ALA A 59 4.37 -8.24 4.40
CA ALA A 59 3.96 -8.73 3.10
C ALA A 59 3.90 -7.61 2.06
N ILE A 60 3.30 -6.47 2.42
CA ILE A 60 3.23 -5.26 1.59
C ILE A 60 4.65 -4.76 1.26
N GLU A 61 5.51 -4.60 2.27
CA GLU A 61 6.89 -4.12 2.10
C GLU A 61 7.73 -5.02 1.20
N LYS A 62 7.56 -6.33 1.33
CA LYS A 62 8.23 -7.32 0.48
C LYS A 62 7.81 -7.18 -0.99
N ILE A 63 6.53 -6.92 -1.27
CA ILE A 63 6.05 -6.70 -2.63
C ILE A 63 6.58 -5.39 -3.20
N PHE A 64 6.50 -4.30 -2.44
CA PHE A 64 7.04 -3.00 -2.84
C PHE A 64 8.54 -3.04 -3.16
N SER A 65 9.30 -3.86 -2.43
CA SER A 65 10.73 -4.08 -2.67
C SER A 65 11.00 -4.67 -4.07
N LYS A 66 10.13 -5.55 -4.59
CA LYS A 66 10.23 -6.07 -5.97
C LYS A 66 10.13 -4.97 -7.02
N TYR A 67 9.36 -3.92 -6.71
CA TYR A 67 9.13 -2.76 -7.57
C TYR A 67 10.13 -1.61 -7.32
N LYS A 68 11.21 -1.85 -6.56
CA LYS A 68 12.25 -0.86 -6.22
C LYS A 68 11.74 0.34 -5.42
N VAL A 69 10.62 0.20 -4.71
CA VAL A 69 10.13 1.24 -3.78
C VAL A 69 10.85 1.07 -2.45
N LYS A 70 11.44 2.15 -1.93
CA LYS A 70 12.14 2.13 -0.63
C LYS A 70 11.14 2.04 0.51
N GLN A 71 11.45 1.29 1.55
CA GLN A 71 10.59 1.15 2.74
C GLN A 71 10.18 2.49 3.37
N SER A 72 11.09 3.47 3.39
CA SER A 72 10.85 4.84 3.85
C SER A 72 9.78 5.60 3.07
N ASP A 73 9.52 5.19 1.84
CA ASP A 73 8.59 5.85 0.93
C ASP A 73 7.29 5.04 0.72
N ILE A 74 7.18 3.86 1.34
CA ILE A 74 5.97 3.03 1.25
C ILE A 74 4.82 3.69 2.00
N TRP A 75 5.05 3.96 3.28
CA TRP A 75 4.03 4.41 4.22
C TRP A 75 3.90 5.94 4.25
N GLY A 76 2.69 6.43 4.52
CA GLY A 76 2.30 7.84 4.49
C GLY A 76 1.26 8.17 3.40
N SER A 77 0.69 9.38 3.49
CA SER A 77 -0.32 9.91 2.57
C SER A 77 0.16 11.13 1.82
#